data_AF-A0A949YXF2-F1
#
_entry.id   AF-A0A949YXF2-F1
#
_cell.length_a   1.000
_cell.length_b   1.000
_cell.length_c   1.000
_cell.angle_alpha   90.00
_cell.angle_beta   90.00
_cell.angle_gamma   90.00
#
_symmetry.space_group_name_H-M   'P 1'
#
loop_
_entity.id
_entity.type
_entity.pdbx_description
1 polymer ?
#
loop_
_entity_poly.entity_id
_entity_poly.type
_entity_poly.pdbx_seq_one_letter_code
_entity_poly.pdbx_strand_id
1 'polypeptide(L)' 'MGGAVALLGVAVMFCQARSAVAASPQRIVSLTPSVTEILFALGAGDEVVGVSQYSDFPPQAARLPRVGSFLTPNL' A
#
# COMPACT_ATOMS: atom_id res chain seq x y z
N MET A 1 23.70 30.30 -37.83
CA MET A 1 22.26 30.22 -38.15
C MET A 1 21.78 28.83 -37.81
N GLY A 2 20.85 28.73 -36.85
CA GLY A 2 20.11 27.50 -36.50
C GLY A 2 20.94 26.48 -35.74
N GLY A 3 20.76 26.22 -34.45
CA GLY A 3 19.51 26.19 -33.72
C GLY A 3 19.26 24.75 -33.32
N ALA A 4 19.54 24.43 -32.05
CA ALA A 4 18.94 23.32 -31.33
C ALA A 4 19.26 23.48 -29.83
N VAL A 5 18.78 24.59 -29.26
CA VAL A 5 18.39 24.58 -27.85
C VAL A 5 17.10 23.76 -27.80
N ALA A 6 17.19 22.53 -27.33
CA ALA A 6 16.04 21.73 -26.95
C ALA A 6 16.37 21.02 -25.64
N LEU A 7 15.95 21.67 -24.55
CA LEU A 7 15.43 21.06 -23.34
C LEU A 7 16.40 20.05 -22.71
N LEU A 8 17.33 20.55 -21.90
CA LEU A 8 17.16 20.48 -20.44
C LEU A 8 16.54 19.14 -20.04
N GLY A 9 17.31 18.06 -20.26
CA GLY A 9 17.08 16.80 -19.59
C GLY A 9 17.14 17.11 -18.11
N VAL A 10 15.97 17.28 -17.49
CA VAL A 10 15.84 17.30 -16.05
C VAL A 10 16.20 15.88 -15.62
N ALA A 11 17.50 15.64 -15.45
CA ALA A 11 17.98 14.55 -14.62
C ALA A 11 17.51 14.89 -13.21
N VAL A 12 16.23 14.59 -12.92
CA VAL A 12 15.82 14.37 -11.55
C VAL A 12 16.51 13.07 -11.16
N MET A 13 17.81 13.17 -10.87
CA MET A 13 18.49 12.23 -10.02
C MET A 13 17.83 12.38 -8.66
N PHE A 14 16.67 11.76 -8.55
CA PHE A 14 16.06 11.37 -7.29
C PHE A 14 17.03 10.36 -6.68
N CYS A 15 18.13 10.87 -6.13
CA CYS A 15 18.82 10.24 -5.03
C CYS A 15 17.86 10.30 -3.84
N GLN A 16 16.72 9.60 -3.96
CA GLN A 16 15.95 9.23 -2.80
C GLN A 16 16.90 8.32 -2.07
N ALA A 17 17.52 8.84 -1.01
CA ALA A 17 18.09 8.01 0.01
C ALA A 17 16.97 7.03 0.40
N ARG A 18 17.00 5.84 -0.19
CA ARG A 18 16.22 4.72 0.31
C ARG A 18 16.78 4.52 1.70
N SER A 19 16.10 5.07 2.70
CA SER A 19 16.24 4.61 4.07
C SER A 19 16.17 3.10 3.96
N ALA A 20 17.23 2.41 4.37
CA ALA A 20 17.25 0.96 4.49
C ALA A 20 16.29 0.62 5.65
N VAL A 21 14.99 0.78 5.39
CA VAL A 21 13.94 0.19 6.19
C VAL A 21 14.24 -1.30 6.11
N ALA A 22 14.61 -1.89 7.25
CA ALA A 22 14.65 -3.33 7.40
C ALA A 22 13.37 -3.90 6.77
N ALA A 23 13.49 -4.94 5.94
CA ALA A 23 12.42 -5.52 5.13
C ALA A 23 11.03 -5.27 5.75
N SER A 24 10.26 -4.38 5.11
CA SER A 24 8.97 -3.85 5.55
C SER A 24 7.96 -4.98 5.85
N PRO A 25 6.96 -4.71 6.71
CA PRO A 25 6.39 -5.69 7.65
C PRO A 25 5.80 -6.93 6.97
N GLN A 26 6.14 -8.10 7.49
CA GLN A 26 5.75 -9.39 6.93
C GLN A 26 4.24 -9.71 7.05
N ARG A 27 3.45 -8.86 7.72
CA ARG A 27 2.03 -9.07 8.03
C ARG A 27 1.31 -7.74 8.30
N ILE A 28 0.24 -7.47 7.56
CA ILE A 28 -0.57 -6.24 7.59
C ILE A 28 -1.95 -6.55 8.17
N VAL A 29 -2.44 -5.69 9.08
CA VAL A 29 -3.83 -5.69 9.53
C VAL A 29 -4.48 -4.39 9.06
N SER A 30 -5.54 -4.49 8.25
CA SER A 30 -6.24 -3.32 7.70
C SER A 30 -7.56 -3.06 8.44
N LEU A 31 -7.69 -1.90 9.06
CA LEU A 31 -8.88 -1.54 9.85
C LEU A 31 -9.93 -0.74 9.08
N THR A 32 -9.67 -0.39 7.81
CA THR A 32 -10.61 0.36 6.97
C THR A 32 -10.83 -0.34 5.63
N PRO A 33 -12.08 -0.40 5.12
CA PRO A 33 -12.35 -1.02 3.82
C PRO A 33 -11.52 -0.40 2.69
N SER A 34 -11.46 0.94 2.63
CA SER A 34 -10.72 1.65 1.58
C SER A 34 -9.22 1.32 1.55
N VAL A 35 -8.58 1.16 2.71
CA VAL A 35 -7.15 0.78 2.77
C VAL A 35 -6.97 -0.68 2.37
N THR A 36 -7.89 -1.56 2.78
CA THR A 36 -7.88 -2.96 2.33
C THR A 36 -7.90 -3.01 0.80
N GLU A 37 -8.84 -2.32 0.16
CA GLU A 37 -8.95 -2.29 -1.31
C GLU A 37 -7.68 -1.76 -1.99
N ILE A 38 -7.09 -0.68 -1.45
CA ILE A 38 -5.84 -0.10 -1.96
C ILE A 38 -4.69 -1.12 -1.85
N LEU A 39 -4.57 -1.83 -0.73
CA LEU A 39 -3.51 -2.85 -0.54
C LEU A 39 -3.63 -3.97 -1.57
N PHE A 40 -4.84 -4.47 -1.81
CA PHE A 40 -5.07 -5.47 -2.85
C PHE A 40 -4.79 -4.92 -4.26
N ALA A 41 -5.20 -3.67 -4.55
CA ALA A 41 -4.94 -3.03 -5.85
C ALA A 41 -3.44 -2.80 -6.10
N LEU A 42 -2.64 -2.59 -5.05
CA LEU A 42 -1.18 -2.44 -5.12
C LEU A 42 -0.42 -3.78 -5.19
N GLY A 43 -1.11 -4.92 -5.14
CA GLY A 43 -0.49 -6.24 -5.12
C GLY A 43 0.08 -6.65 -3.76
N ALA A 44 -0.21 -5.89 -2.69
CA ALA A 44 0.20 -6.20 -1.32
C ALA A 44 -0.87 -7.03 -0.56
N GLY A 45 -1.88 -7.56 -1.27
CA GLY A 45 -2.96 -8.35 -0.67
C GLY A 45 -2.49 -9.59 0.08
N ASP A 46 -1.39 -10.21 -0.39
CA ASP A 46 -0.80 -11.41 0.24
C ASP A 46 -0.16 -11.11 1.60
N GLU A 47 0.18 -9.86 1.87
CA GLU A 47 0.72 -9.42 3.15
C GLU A 47 -0.40 -9.16 4.17
N VAL A 48 -1.67 -9.08 3.75
CA VAL A 48 -2.81 -8.79 4.63
C VAL A 48 -3.25 -10.05 5.38
N VAL A 49 -3.07 -10.05 6.70
CA VAL A 49 -3.39 -11.18 7.59
C VAL A 49 -4.66 -10.98 8.41
N GLY A 50 -5.25 -9.78 8.38
CA GLY A 50 -6.45 -9.46 9.11
C GLY A 50 -7.11 -8.20 8.59
N VAL A 51 -8.43 -8.16 8.66
CA VAL A 51 -9.24 -7.06 8.11
C VAL A 51 -10.34 -6.63 9.08
N SER A 52 -10.85 -5.42 8.92
CA SER A 52 -12.02 -4.98 9.66
C SER A 52 -13.24 -5.82 9.31
N GLN A 53 -14.23 -5.83 10.20
CA GLN A 53 -15.52 -6.50 9.99
C GLN A 53 -16.31 -5.98 8.78
N TYR A 54 -15.92 -4.82 8.24
CA TYR A 54 -16.58 -4.18 7.10
C TYR A 54 -15.81 -4.32 5.77
N SER A 55 -14.65 -4.98 5.76
CA SER A 55 -13.82 -5.11 4.55
C SER A 55 -14.18 -6.38 3.77
N ASP A 56 -15.07 -6.30 2.79
CA ASP A 56 -15.55 -7.45 2.01
C ASP A 56 -15.07 -7.46 0.55
N PHE A 57 -14.41 -6.38 0.10
CA PHE A 57 -13.81 -6.26 -1.23
C PHE A 57 -12.28 -6.17 -1.17
N PRO A 58 -11.55 -6.83 -2.09
CA PRO A 58 -12.04 -7.83 -3.07
C PRO A 58 -12.47 -9.14 -2.38
N PRO A 59 -13.10 -10.11 -3.07
CA PRO A 59 -13.62 -11.34 -2.45
C PRO A 59 -12.60 -12.15 -1.65
N GLN A 60 -11.31 -11.98 -1.92
CA GLN A 60 -10.20 -12.55 -1.16
C GLN A 60 -10.12 -11.97 0.26
N ALA A 61 -10.31 -10.66 0.42
CA ALA A 61 -10.35 -9.98 1.71
C ALA A 61 -11.48 -10.53 2.59
N ALA A 62 -12.58 -10.99 1.97
CA ALA A 62 -13.71 -11.54 2.69
C ALA A 62 -13.36 -12.79 3.52
N ARG A 63 -12.30 -13.51 3.13
CA ARG A 63 -11.82 -14.77 3.73
C ARG A 63 -10.84 -14.55 4.88
N LEU A 64 -10.36 -13.32 5.08
CA LEU A 64 -9.38 -13.00 6.10
C LEU A 64 -10.04 -12.88 7.50
N PRO A 65 -9.27 -13.13 8.58
CA PRO A 65 -9.74 -12.95 9.95
C PRO A 65 -10.29 -11.54 10.22
N ARG A 66 -11.39 -11.47 10.98
CA ARG A 66 -12.00 -10.19 11.40
C ARG A 66 -11.42 -9.74 12.72
N VAL A 67 -10.81 -8.56 12.70
CA VAL A 67 -10.13 -7.98 13.87
C VAL A 67 -10.94 -6.86 14.54
N GLY A 68 -12.27 -6.88 14.37
CA GLY A 68 -13.18 -5.87 14.91
C GLY A 68 -13.41 -4.69 13.95
N SER A 69 -13.76 -3.54 14.52
CA SER A 69 -14.03 -2.31 13.77
C SER A 69 -12.89 -1.31 13.91
N PHE A 70 -12.93 -0.22 13.12
CA PHE A 70 -11.94 0.85 13.23
C PHE A 70 -11.87 1.49 14.62
N LEU A 71 -13.02 1.63 15.30
CA LEU A 71 -13.09 2.23 16.65
C LEU A 71 -12.96 1.20 17.77
N THR A 72 -13.19 -0.08 17.46
CA THR A 72 -13.19 -1.18 18.43
C THR A 72 -12.45 -2.40 17.87
N PRO A 73 -11.10 -2.34 17.82
CA PRO A 73 -10.30 -3.49 17.43
C PRO A 73 -10.34 -4.59 18.50
N ASN A 74 -10.21 -5.84 18.07
CA ASN A 74 -10.06 -7.01 18.95
C ASN A 74 -8.56 -7.23 19.25
N LEU A 75 -8.16 -7.09 20.51
CA LEU A 75 -6.77 -7.16 20.99
C LEU A 75 -6.47 -8.45 21.75
#